data_AF-A0A8S3JHP6-F1
#
_entry.id   AF-A0A8S3JHP6-F1
#
_cell.length_a   1.000
_cell.length_b   1.000
_cell.length_c   1.000
_cell.angle_alpha   90.00
_cell.angle_beta   90.00
_cell.angle_gamma   90.00
#
_symmetry.space_group_name_H-M   'P 1'
#
loop_
_entity.id
_entity.type
_entity.pdbx_description
1 polymer ?
#
loop_
_entity_poly.entity_id
_entity_poly.type
_entity_poly.pdbx_seq_one_letter_code
_entity_poly.pdbx_strand_id
1 'polypeptide(L)'
;KLKQLGVNFVKIKVPKTPNHAYVNFRNEEDKEKGLKLLTGWSFRGNRIEVSHAKPATDILFRTGKPKKNDNKREHPAENPADADLPDEVKIQNSATPLWNLSYAEQLAKKSTIVQEFLGGLEQKIKDTR
;
A
#
# COMPACT_ATOMS: atom_id res chain seq x y z
N LYS A 1 25.03 17.13 16.59
CA LYS A 1 24.22 18.37 16.61
C LYS A 1 22.99 18.24 17.50
N LEU A 2 21.97 17.40 17.23
CA LEU A 2 20.79 17.29 18.12
C LEU A 2 21.11 16.83 19.56
N LYS A 3 22.00 15.85 19.74
CA LYS A 3 22.47 15.45 21.08
C LYS A 3 23.26 16.55 21.81
N GLN A 4 23.89 17.47 21.06
CA GLN A 4 24.63 18.61 21.62
C GLN A 4 23.68 19.74 22.04
N LEU A 5 22.44 19.74 21.54
CA LEU A 5 21.36 20.66 21.93
C LEU A 5 20.59 20.19 23.18
N GLY A 6 21.04 19.12 23.85
CA GLY A 6 20.39 18.59 25.05
C GLY A 6 19.08 17.84 24.79
N VAL A 7 18.77 17.53 23.52
CA VAL A 7 17.54 16.81 23.16
C VAL A 7 17.77 15.30 23.27
N ASN A 8 17.09 14.66 24.22
CA ASN A 8 17.15 13.22 24.43
C ASN A 8 16.11 12.49 23.57
N PHE A 9 16.50 11.97 22.41
CA PHE A 9 15.61 11.27 21.48
C PHE A 9 16.01 9.80 21.32
N VAL A 10 15.01 8.96 21.01
CA VAL A 10 15.18 7.52 20.80
C VAL A 10 15.49 7.20 19.34
N LYS A 11 14.68 7.74 18.42
CA LYS A 11 14.78 7.42 16.99
C LYS A 11 14.32 8.57 16.11
N ILE A 12 15.08 8.82 15.05
CA ILE A 12 14.71 9.77 13.98
C ILE A 12 14.30 8.97 12.74
N LYS A 13 13.10 9.24 12.20
CA LYS A 13 12.64 8.71 10.91
C LYS A 13 12.64 9.84 9.89
N VAL A 14 13.44 9.70 8.85
CA VAL A 14 13.45 10.63 7.72
C VAL A 14 12.66 10.01 6.57
N PRO A 15 11.46 10.52 6.23
CA PRO A 15 10.71 10.09 5.06
C PRO A 15 11.47 10.40 3.77
N LYS A 16 11.14 9.69 2.69
CA LYS A 16 11.76 9.90 1.36
C LYS A 16 11.46 11.31 0.79
N THR A 17 10.39 11.94 1.27
CA THR A 17 10.10 13.35 0.98
C THR A 17 11.04 14.26 1.78
N PRO A 18 11.79 15.17 1.13
CA PRO A 18 12.91 15.86 1.76
C PRO A 18 12.54 16.92 2.81
N ASN A 19 11.26 17.18 3.04
CA ASN A 19 10.82 18.39 3.73
C ASN A 19 10.53 18.25 5.24
N HIS A 20 10.58 17.04 5.81
CA HIS A 20 10.31 16.86 7.24
C HIS A 20 11.03 15.61 7.79
N ALA A 21 11.15 15.53 9.11
CA ALA A 21 11.64 14.35 9.82
C ALA A 21 10.81 14.15 11.08
N TYR A 22 10.64 12.89 11.50
CA TYR A 22 9.94 12.55 12.72
C TYR A 22 10.94 12.15 13.80
N VAL A 23 10.78 12.70 15.00
CA VAL A 23 11.61 12.37 16.16
C VAL A 23 10.74 11.64 17.18
N ASN A 24 11.19 10.48 17.63
CA ASN A 24 10.52 9.68 18.65
C ASN A 24 11.25 9.85 19.98
N PHE A 25 10.48 10.08 21.04
CA PHE A 25 10.94 10.27 22.41
C PHE A 25 10.45 9.11 23.28
N ARG A 26 11.17 8.82 24.37
CA ARG A 26 10.75 7.80 25.34
C ARG A 26 9.71 8.36 26.31
N ASN A 27 9.92 9.60 26.74
CA ASN A 27 9.11 10.29 27.73
C ASN A 27 8.44 11.51 27.08
N GLU A 28 7.29 11.91 27.61
CA GLU A 28 6.58 13.11 27.15
C GLU A 28 7.30 14.41 27.55
N GLU A 29 7.95 14.43 28.73
CA GLU A 29 8.73 15.58 29.17
C GLU A 29 9.89 15.92 28.21
N ASP A 30 10.60 14.90 27.71
CA ASP A 30 11.70 15.07 26.76
C ASP A 30 11.20 15.56 25.40
N LYS A 31 9.98 15.16 25.02
CA LYS A 31 9.29 15.63 23.81
C LYS A 31 8.95 17.11 23.93
N GLU A 32 8.40 17.58 25.05
CA GLU A 32 8.09 19.00 25.25
C GLU A 32 9.34 19.88 25.32
N LYS A 33 10.39 19.42 26.02
CA LYS A 33 11.69 20.10 26.06
C LYS A 33 12.28 20.21 24.65
N GLY A 34 12.22 19.11 23.89
CA GLY A 34 12.65 19.09 22.49
C GLY A 34 11.85 20.07 21.62
N LEU A 35 10.53 20.14 21.79
CA LEU A 35 9.66 21.07 21.06
C LEU A 35 10.06 22.53 21.30
N LYS A 36 10.27 22.91 22.56
CA LYS A 36 10.67 24.28 22.94
C LYS A 36 12.07 24.65 22.42
N LEU A 37 13.03 23.73 22.52
CA LEU A 37 14.42 23.96 22.11
C LEU A 37 14.61 24.00 20.58
N LEU A 38 13.87 23.16 19.86
CA LEU A 38 14.02 23.03 18.40
C LEU A 38 13.20 24.05 17.62
N THR A 39 12.14 24.60 18.21
CA THR A 39 11.32 25.63 17.56
C THR A 39 12.15 26.89 17.34
N GLY A 40 12.37 27.25 16.07
CA GLY A 40 13.12 28.44 15.71
C GLY A 40 14.64 28.25 15.64
N TRP A 41 15.13 27.02 15.76
CA TRP A 41 16.55 26.74 15.57
C TRP A 41 16.93 26.79 14.07
N SER A 42 18.05 27.45 13.77
CA SER A 42 18.57 27.56 12.41
C SER A 42 19.42 26.33 12.04
N PHE A 43 18.94 25.54 11.10
CA PHE A 43 19.64 24.37 10.57
C PHE A 43 19.93 24.55 9.08
N ARG A 44 21.21 24.52 8.72
CA ARG A 44 21.69 24.67 7.33
C ARG A 44 21.13 25.92 6.63
N GLY A 45 20.96 27.02 7.37
CA GLY A 45 20.43 28.29 6.86
C GLY A 45 18.90 28.41 6.90
N ASN A 46 18.17 27.32 7.21
CA ASN A 46 16.71 27.33 7.30
C ASN A 46 16.26 27.29 8.77
N ARG A 47 15.24 28.08 9.10
CA ARG A 47 14.59 28.04 10.41
C ARG A 47 13.69 26.82 10.47
N ILE A 48 13.90 25.93 11.44
CA ILE A 48 13.06 24.75 11.62
C ILE A 48 11.83 25.12 12.45
N GLU A 49 10.67 24.71 11.96
CA GLU A 49 9.43 24.67 12.71
C GLU A 49 9.19 23.25 13.22
N VAL A 50 8.78 23.13 14.47
CA VAL A 50 8.48 21.84 15.10
C VAL A 50 7.04 21.86 15.58
N SER A 51 6.29 20.83 15.22
CA SER A 51 4.89 20.67 15.59
C SER A 51 4.62 19.23 16.01
N HIS A 52 3.51 19.05 16.73
CA HIS A 52 3.03 17.73 17.08
C HIS A 52 2.70 16.94 15.81
N ALA A 53 3.33 15.77 15.67
CA ALA A 53 3.05 14.90 14.54
C ALA A 53 1.59 14.44 14.61
N LYS A 54 0.86 14.64 13.50
CA LYS A 54 -0.46 14.03 13.36
C LYS A 54 -0.27 12.51 13.36
N PRO A 55 -1.13 11.75 14.07
CA PRO A 55 -1.10 10.31 13.97
C PRO A 55 -1.22 9.91 12.50
N ALA A 56 -0.53 8.83 12.12
CA ALA A 56 -0.66 8.31 10.77
C ALA A 56 -2.15 8.06 10.49
N THR A 57 -2.66 8.58 9.37
CA THR A 57 -4.04 8.29 8.97
C THR A 57 -4.17 6.79 8.83
N ASP A 58 -5.21 6.23 9.46
CA ASP A 58 -5.44 4.80 9.49
C ASP A 58 -5.44 4.24 8.06
N ILE A 59 -4.77 3.09 7.92
CA ILE A 59 -4.51 2.41 6.65
C ILE A 59 -5.85 2.14 5.94
N LEU A 60 -6.91 1.90 6.71
CA LEU A 60 -8.28 1.69 6.23
C LEU A 60 -8.80 2.88 5.41
N PHE A 61 -8.62 4.12 5.86
CA PHE A 61 -9.05 5.32 5.09
C PHE A 61 -8.19 5.60 3.85
N ARG A 62 -7.02 4.98 3.73
CA ARG A 62 -6.12 5.15 2.58
C ARG A 62 -6.51 4.26 1.39
N THR A 63 -7.36 3.27 1.60
CA THR A 63 -7.86 2.39 0.53
C THR A 63 -8.84 3.10 -0.41
N GLY A 64 -9.49 4.19 0.05
CA GLY A 64 -10.45 4.97 -0.75
C GLY A 64 -9.85 6.11 -1.58
N LYS A 65 -8.54 6.35 -1.55
CA LYS A 65 -7.90 7.35 -2.43
C LYS A 65 -6.97 6.65 -3.41
N PRO A 66 -7.18 6.78 -4.74
CA PRO A 66 -6.27 6.19 -5.71
C PRO A 66 -4.91 6.84 -5.52
N LYS A 67 -3.95 6.06 -5.03
CA LYS A 67 -2.56 6.47 -5.06
C LYS A 67 -2.13 6.52 -6.52
N LYS A 68 -1.87 7.72 -7.04
CA LYS A 68 -0.99 7.90 -8.20
C LYS A 68 0.38 7.34 -7.81
N ASN A 69 0.61 6.07 -8.11
CA ASN A 69 1.90 5.42 -7.95
C ASN A 69 2.10 4.58 -9.20
N ASP A 70 3.07 4.99 -10.01
CA ASP A 70 3.50 4.40 -11.29
C ASP A 70 4.18 3.02 -11.16
N ASN A 71 3.77 2.23 -10.17
CA ASN A 71 4.22 0.85 -10.00
C ASN A 71 2.98 -0.02 -9.86
N LYS A 72 2.37 -0.27 -11.02
CA LYS A 72 1.32 -1.25 -11.23
C LYS A 72 1.92 -2.63 -10.92
N ARG A 73 1.88 -3.05 -9.66
CA ARG A 73 1.67 -4.47 -9.39
C ARG A 73 0.27 -4.71 -9.88
N GLU A 74 0.17 -5.31 -11.05
CA GLU A 74 -1.07 -5.70 -11.68
C GLU A 74 -1.76 -6.69 -10.72
N HIS A 75 -2.52 -6.14 -9.78
CA HIS A 75 -3.71 -6.86 -9.35
C HIS A 75 -4.50 -7.11 -10.62
N PRO A 76 -4.93 -8.36 -10.90
CA PRO A 76 -5.75 -8.64 -12.06
C PRO A 76 -6.87 -7.61 -12.06
N ALA A 77 -6.95 -6.81 -13.12
CA ALA A 77 -7.99 -5.81 -13.24
C ALA A 77 -9.31 -6.51 -12.94
N GLU A 78 -10.10 -5.93 -12.03
CA GLU A 78 -11.47 -6.38 -11.81
C GLU A 78 -12.10 -6.55 -13.19
N ASN A 79 -12.57 -7.76 -13.48
CA ASN A 79 -13.15 -8.06 -14.77
C ASN A 79 -14.25 -7.02 -14.97
N PRO A 80 -14.29 -6.27 -16.08
CA PRO A 80 -15.26 -5.18 -16.24
C PRO A 80 -16.71 -5.67 -16.15
N ALA A 81 -16.94 -6.97 -16.37
CA ALA A 81 -18.21 -7.65 -16.16
C ALA A 81 -18.63 -7.78 -14.68
N ASP A 82 -17.69 -7.72 -13.74
CA ASP A 82 -17.96 -7.84 -12.30
C ASP A 82 -18.27 -6.48 -11.65
N ALA A 83 -18.06 -5.35 -12.34
CA ALA A 83 -18.22 -4.01 -11.75
C ALA A 83 -19.65 -3.70 -11.27
N ASP A 84 -20.66 -4.15 -12.02
CA ASP A 84 -22.08 -3.96 -11.72
C ASP A 84 -22.67 -5.02 -10.77
N LEU A 85 -21.88 -6.00 -10.32
CA LEU A 85 -22.36 -7.03 -9.42
C LEU A 85 -22.39 -6.55 -7.95
N PRO A 86 -23.32 -7.09 -7.12
CA PRO A 86 -23.31 -6.85 -5.69
C PRO A 86 -21.98 -7.27 -5.04
N ASP A 87 -21.56 -6.57 -3.98
CA ASP A 87 -20.29 -6.82 -3.29
C ASP A 87 -20.16 -8.25 -2.78
N GLU A 88 -21.25 -8.84 -2.31
CA GLU A 88 -21.29 -10.25 -1.87
C GLU A 88 -20.92 -11.21 -3.02
N VAL A 89 -21.45 -10.96 -4.22
CA VAL A 89 -21.17 -11.78 -5.41
C VAL A 89 -19.73 -11.57 -5.87
N LYS A 90 -19.22 -10.34 -5.82
CA LYS A 90 -17.81 -10.04 -6.12
C LYS A 90 -16.86 -10.81 -5.20
N ILE A 91 -17.14 -10.80 -3.90
CA ILE A 91 -16.35 -11.53 -2.90
C ILE A 91 -16.40 -13.04 -3.18
N GLN A 92 -17.58 -13.58 -3.48
CA GLN A 92 -17.73 -15.00 -3.79
C GLN A 92 -17.01 -15.39 -5.09
N ASN A 93 -17.11 -14.59 -6.15
CA ASN A 93 -16.39 -14.82 -7.40
C ASN A 93 -14.87 -14.79 -7.21
N SER A 94 -14.37 -13.91 -6.32
CA SER A 94 -12.94 -13.80 -6.01
C SER A 94 -12.43 -14.94 -5.12
N ALA A 95 -13.13 -15.22 -4.03
CA ALA A 95 -12.71 -16.21 -3.04
C ALA A 95 -12.98 -17.65 -3.49
N THR A 96 -14.04 -17.87 -4.28
CA THR A 96 -14.47 -19.20 -4.72
C THR A 96 -15.07 -19.13 -6.14
N PRO A 97 -14.24 -19.11 -7.19
CA PRO A 97 -14.74 -19.08 -8.56
C PRO A 97 -15.65 -20.27 -8.88
N LEU A 98 -16.70 -20.03 -9.67
CA LEU A 98 -17.69 -21.04 -10.10
C LEU A 98 -18.54 -21.64 -8.96
N TRP A 99 -18.63 -20.95 -7.80
CA TRP A 99 -19.40 -21.39 -6.63
C TRP A 99 -20.88 -21.67 -6.92
N ASN A 100 -21.44 -21.01 -7.94
CA ASN A 100 -22.85 -21.11 -8.33
C ASN A 100 -23.17 -22.30 -9.24
N LEU A 101 -22.19 -23.13 -9.60
CA LEU A 101 -22.35 -24.28 -10.49
C LEU A 101 -22.30 -25.59 -9.71
N SER A 102 -22.98 -26.61 -10.22
CA SER A 102 -22.82 -27.97 -9.70
C SER A 102 -21.41 -28.51 -9.95
N TYR A 103 -20.98 -29.49 -9.17
CA TYR A 103 -19.64 -30.06 -9.31
C TYR A 103 -19.37 -30.63 -10.72
N ALA A 104 -20.37 -31.28 -11.32
CA ALA A 104 -20.26 -31.82 -12.68
C ALA A 104 -20.00 -30.71 -13.72
N GLU A 105 -20.71 -29.60 -13.61
CA GLU A 105 -20.53 -28.44 -14.50
C GLU A 105 -19.20 -27.73 -14.26
N GLN A 106 -18.76 -27.63 -13.00
CA GLN A 106 -17.44 -27.06 -12.67
C GLN A 106 -16.32 -27.89 -13.29
N LEU A 107 -16.42 -29.23 -13.23
CA LEU A 107 -15.43 -30.12 -13.81
C LEU A 107 -15.35 -29.93 -15.32
N ALA A 108 -16.50 -29.94 -16.00
CA ALA A 108 -16.58 -29.70 -17.44
C ALA A 108 -15.95 -28.36 -17.84
N LYS A 109 -16.32 -27.25 -17.16
CA LYS A 109 -15.73 -25.93 -17.45
C LYS A 109 -14.22 -25.91 -17.24
N LYS A 110 -13.73 -26.47 -16.14
CA LYS A 110 -12.29 -26.53 -15.85
C LYS A 110 -11.54 -27.33 -16.92
N SER A 111 -12.07 -28.46 -17.35
CA SER A 111 -11.49 -29.28 -18.42
C SER A 111 -11.39 -28.51 -19.74
N THR A 112 -12.44 -27.80 -20.15
CA THR A 112 -12.43 -26.98 -21.37
C THR A 112 -11.39 -25.87 -21.30
N ILE A 113 -11.34 -25.12 -20.19
CA ILE A 113 -10.36 -24.03 -20.00
C ILE A 113 -8.92 -24.56 -20.15
N VAL A 114 -8.63 -25.73 -19.57
CA VAL A 114 -7.30 -26.35 -19.66
C VAL A 114 -6.98 -26.75 -21.10
N GLN A 115 -7.94 -27.33 -21.83
CA GLN A 115 -7.75 -27.73 -23.24
C GLN A 115 -7.49 -26.52 -24.13
N GLU A 116 -8.26 -25.44 -23.99
CA GLU A 116 -8.07 -24.20 -24.74
C GLU A 116 -6.70 -23.57 -24.46
N PHE A 117 -6.30 -23.53 -23.19
CA PHE A 117 -5.00 -23.01 -22.80
C PHE A 117 -3.84 -23.82 -23.39
N LEU A 118 -3.91 -25.15 -23.31
CA LEU A 118 -2.92 -26.05 -23.90
C LEU A 118 -2.84 -25.87 -25.42
N GLY A 119 -3.98 -25.85 -26.12
CA GLY A 119 -4.02 -25.60 -27.56
C GLY A 119 -3.42 -24.25 -27.94
N GLY A 120 -3.66 -23.21 -27.15
CA GLY A 120 -3.04 -21.89 -27.34
C GLY A 120 -1.52 -21.90 -27.14
N LEU A 121 -1.00 -22.68 -26.19
CA LEU A 121 0.43 -22.86 -26.00
C LEU A 121 1.06 -23.63 -27.17
N GLU A 122 0.42 -24.68 -27.66
CA GLU A 122 0.89 -25.43 -28.81
C GLU A 122 1.04 -24.55 -30.06
N GLN A 123 0.07 -23.66 -30.33
CA GLN A 123 0.17 -22.71 -31.44
C GLN A 123 1.33 -21.74 -31.24
N LYS A 124 1.47 -21.14 -30.04
CA LYS A 124 2.61 -20.25 -29.75
C LYS A 124 3.96 -20.92 -29.94
N ILE A 125 4.08 -22.21 -29.57
CA ILE A 125 5.31 -22.98 -29.77
C ILE A 125 5.61 -23.20 -31.26
N LYS A 126 4.58 -23.45 -32.08
CA LYS A 126 4.71 -23.57 -33.54
C LYS A 126 5.10 -22.24 -34.19
N ASP A 127 4.47 -21.14 -33.78
CA ASP A 127 4.73 -19.80 -34.32
C ASP A 127 6.13 -19.27 -33.97
N THR A 128 6.75 -19.80 -32.91
CA THR A 128 8.10 -19.42 -32.45
C THR A 128 9.21 -20.21 -33.16
N ARG A 129 8.88 -21.28 -33.90
CA ARG A 129 9.82 -22.11 -34.66
C ARG A 129 9.86 -21.72 -36.13
#